data_AF-A0A2M8BWP5-F1
#
_entry.id   AF-A0A2M8BWP5-F1
#
_cell.length_a   1.000
_cell.length_b   1.000
_cell.length_c   1.000
_cell.angle_alpha   90.00
_cell.angle_beta   90.00
_cell.angle_gamma   90.00
#
_symmetry.space_group_name_H-M   'P 1'
#
loop_
_entity.id
_entity.type
_entity.pdbx_description
1 polymer ?
#
loop_
_entity_poly.entity_id
_entity_poly.type
_entity_poly.pdbx_seq_one_letter_code
_entity_poly.pdbx_strand_id
1 'polypeptide(L)'
;MSSKKRLFITIGIIFWSLTAIFALLPSWPHLYYRLQPQASNLLASTIASTATQAQQTITKPSPSPTPTPTTVIPGSDPESSNINLSLPDVDPYLPSENGLIIDKIGVRGQIHEGEDVKSILKMGIWRVPNFGTPYDGISPVKGRNPRSESGERDLPMILAAHRWGYLEWSASFRKLNSFYNLPQLKVGDTIKVIWEQREYEYKVYSTETGTQITDYNA
;
A
#
# COMPACT_ATOMS: atom_id res chain seq x y z
N MET A 1 -48.40 -35.61 4.90
CA MET A 1 -47.11 -35.68 4.16
C MET A 1 -46.08 -36.35 5.06
N SER A 2 -45.39 -37.41 4.61
CA SER A 2 -44.44 -38.18 5.45
C SER A 2 -43.31 -37.31 5.99
N SER A 3 -42.90 -37.54 7.25
CA SER A 3 -41.77 -36.85 7.91
C SER A 3 -40.50 -36.84 7.04
N LYS A 4 -40.22 -37.95 6.35
CA LYS A 4 -39.09 -38.07 5.41
C LYS A 4 -39.20 -37.07 4.25
N LYS A 5 -40.38 -36.88 3.68
CA LYS A 5 -40.59 -35.92 2.57
C LYS A 5 -40.36 -34.47 3.01
N ARG A 6 -40.79 -34.10 4.22
CA ARG A 6 -40.54 -32.76 4.78
C ARG A 6 -39.05 -32.53 4.99
N LEU A 7 -38.32 -33.50 5.53
CA LEU A 7 -36.88 -33.43 5.71
C LEU A 7 -36.12 -33.19 4.40
N PHE A 8 -36.44 -33.95 3.34
CA PHE A 8 -35.81 -33.76 2.03
C PHE A 8 -36.07 -32.37 1.43
N ILE A 9 -37.30 -31.86 1.56
CA ILE A 9 -37.65 -30.51 1.07
C ILE A 9 -36.86 -29.44 1.85
N THR A 10 -36.78 -29.56 3.17
CA THR A 10 -36.01 -28.61 4.01
C THR A 10 -34.53 -28.61 3.66
N ILE A 11 -33.92 -29.78 3.51
CA ILE A 11 -32.52 -29.92 3.09
C ILE A 11 -32.32 -29.30 1.70
N GLY A 12 -33.22 -29.58 0.76
CA GLY A 12 -33.16 -28.99 -0.58
C GLY A 12 -33.20 -27.47 -0.56
N ILE A 13 -34.10 -26.86 0.23
CA ILE A 13 -34.20 -25.41 0.38
C ILE A 13 -32.91 -24.83 0.98
N ILE A 14 -32.35 -25.46 2.01
CA ILE A 14 -31.09 -25.02 2.63
C ILE A 14 -29.95 -25.05 1.60
N PHE A 15 -29.81 -26.15 0.85
CA PHE A 15 -28.76 -26.27 -0.18
C PHE A 15 -28.92 -25.24 -1.29
N TRP A 16 -30.14 -25.00 -1.79
CA TRP A 16 -30.39 -23.98 -2.79
C TRP A 16 -30.11 -22.57 -2.26
N SER A 17 -30.46 -22.29 -1.01
CA SER A 17 -30.21 -21.00 -0.37
C SER A 17 -28.71 -20.74 -0.19
N LEU A 18 -27.96 -21.73 0.30
CA LEU A 18 -26.50 -21.66 0.40
C LEU A 18 -25.86 -21.47 -0.97
N THR A 19 -26.30 -22.23 -1.98
CA THR A 19 -25.79 -22.11 -3.35
C THR A 19 -26.01 -20.70 -3.89
N ALA A 20 -27.19 -20.11 -3.68
CA ALA A 20 -27.47 -18.73 -4.08
C ALA A 20 -26.58 -17.72 -3.35
N ILE A 21 -26.36 -17.89 -2.04
CA ILE A 21 -25.45 -17.04 -1.25
C ILE A 21 -24.01 -17.14 -1.78
N PHE A 22 -23.49 -18.36 -1.96
CA PHE A 22 -22.13 -18.58 -2.47
C PHE A 22 -21.94 -18.06 -3.90
N ALA A 23 -22.97 -18.16 -4.74
CA ALA A 23 -22.95 -17.60 -6.09
C ALA A 23 -22.86 -16.06 -6.09
N LEU A 24 -23.42 -15.40 -5.07
CA LEU A 24 -23.41 -13.93 -4.95
C LEU A 24 -22.17 -13.37 -4.23
N LEU A 25 -21.45 -14.18 -3.44
CA LEU A 25 -20.30 -13.71 -2.66
C LEU A 25 -19.23 -12.97 -3.48
N PRO A 26 -18.79 -13.46 -4.66
CA PRO A 26 -17.78 -12.75 -5.46
C PRO A 26 -18.25 -11.37 -5.93
N SER A 27 -19.56 -11.22 -6.13
CA SER A 27 -20.20 -9.98 -6.59
C SER A 27 -20.62 -9.06 -5.44
N TRP A 28 -20.58 -9.55 -4.20
CA TRP A 28 -21.03 -8.80 -3.02
C TRP A 28 -20.32 -7.45 -2.85
N PRO A 29 -18.98 -7.33 -3.03
CA PRO A 29 -18.32 -6.04 -2.94
C PRO A 29 -18.91 -5.03 -3.93
N HIS A 30 -19.10 -5.42 -5.19
CA HIS A 30 -19.68 -4.52 -6.20
C HIS A 30 -21.09 -4.06 -5.84
N LEU A 31 -21.92 -4.96 -5.28
CA LEU A 31 -23.26 -4.62 -4.83
C LEU A 31 -23.21 -3.68 -3.61
N TYR A 32 -22.37 -3.99 -2.63
CA TYR A 32 -22.17 -3.19 -1.43
C TYR A 32 -21.77 -1.74 -1.77
N TYR A 33 -20.76 -1.55 -2.63
CA TYR A 33 -20.33 -0.20 -3.03
C TYR A 33 -21.40 0.56 -3.82
N ARG A 34 -22.28 -0.13 -4.56
CA ARG A 34 -23.44 0.50 -5.22
C ARG A 34 -24.52 0.92 -4.22
N LEU A 35 -24.78 0.10 -3.20
CA LEU A 35 -25.77 0.42 -2.15
C LEU A 35 -25.25 1.47 -1.16
N GLN A 36 -23.93 1.53 -0.95
CA GLN A 36 -23.27 2.45 -0.04
C GLN A 36 -22.16 3.25 -0.76
N PRO A 37 -22.53 4.22 -1.62
CA PRO A 37 -21.55 5.02 -2.37
C PRO A 37 -20.61 5.83 -1.45
N GLN A 38 -20.99 6.06 -0.20
CA GLN A 38 -20.15 6.75 0.79
C GLN A 38 -18.99 5.89 1.32
N ALA A 39 -18.99 4.58 1.08
CA ALA A 39 -17.94 3.68 1.57
C ALA A 39 -16.55 4.10 1.08
N SER A 40 -16.40 4.53 -0.18
CA SER A 40 -15.12 5.03 -0.69
C SER A 40 -14.66 6.31 0.01
N ASN A 41 -15.60 7.19 0.41
CA ASN A 41 -15.27 8.39 1.17
C ASN A 41 -14.83 8.05 2.60
N LEU A 42 -15.48 7.07 3.23
CA LEU A 42 -15.08 6.58 4.55
C LEU A 42 -13.68 5.95 4.51
N LEU A 43 -13.39 5.13 3.50
CA LEU A 43 -12.05 4.56 3.32
C LEU A 43 -10.98 5.65 3.10
N ALA A 44 -11.31 6.68 2.32
CA ALA A 44 -10.41 7.82 2.14
C ALA A 44 -10.13 8.53 3.47
N SER A 45 -11.14 8.69 4.32
CA SER A 45 -10.97 9.27 5.66
C SER A 45 -10.12 8.39 6.58
N THR A 46 -10.24 7.06 6.49
CA THR A 46 -9.38 6.13 7.23
C THR A 46 -7.93 6.28 6.77
N ILE A 47 -7.68 6.30 5.46
CA ILE A 47 -6.33 6.51 4.90
C ILE A 47 -5.75 7.85 5.39
N ALA A 48 -6.53 8.92 5.32
CA ALA A 48 -6.12 10.24 5.81
C ALA A 48 -5.78 10.20 7.31
N SER A 49 -6.63 9.56 8.14
CA SER A 49 -6.40 9.47 9.58
C SER A 49 -5.14 8.67 9.93
N THR A 50 -4.90 7.54 9.24
CA THR A 50 -3.69 6.73 9.42
C THR A 50 -2.45 7.52 9.01
N ALA A 51 -2.51 8.26 7.89
CA ALA A 51 -1.43 9.13 7.45
C ALA A 51 -1.12 10.26 8.44
N THR A 52 -2.15 10.94 8.95
CA THR A 52 -1.97 11.97 9.99
C THR A 52 -1.37 11.39 11.27
N GLN A 53 -1.81 10.21 11.70
CA GLN A 53 -1.22 9.53 12.84
C GLN A 53 0.26 9.18 12.60
N ALA A 54 0.58 8.68 11.40
CA ALA A 54 1.94 8.37 11.00
C ALA A 54 2.85 9.61 11.04
N GLN A 55 2.36 10.76 10.55
CA GLN A 55 3.08 12.04 10.63
C GLN A 55 3.30 12.48 12.08
N GLN A 56 2.30 12.31 12.97
CA GLN A 56 2.44 12.65 14.39
C GLN A 56 3.46 11.78 15.13
N THR A 57 3.58 10.50 14.76
CA THR A 57 4.58 9.59 15.32
C THR A 57 6.01 10.07 15.03
N ILE A 58 6.24 10.73 13.89
CA ILE A 58 7.55 11.30 13.55
C ILE A 58 7.83 12.55 14.38
N THR A 59 6.83 13.40 14.62
CA THR A 59 7.00 14.68 15.34
C THR A 59 7.11 14.52 16.86
N LYS A 60 6.58 13.44 17.44
CA LYS A 60 6.63 13.20 18.88
C LYS A 60 7.93 12.46 19.26
N PRO A 61 8.72 12.93 20.25
CA PRO A 61 9.86 12.17 20.74
C PRO A 61 9.38 10.85 21.36
N SER A 62 9.80 9.73 20.78
CA SER A 62 9.47 8.39 21.26
C SER A 62 10.21 8.09 22.58
N PRO A 63 9.55 7.57 23.63
CA PRO A 63 10.26 6.97 24.75
C PRO A 63 10.99 5.71 24.26
N SER A 64 12.31 5.71 24.37
CA SER A 64 13.20 4.63 23.94
C SER A 64 12.68 3.26 24.42
N PRO A 65 12.42 2.28 23.52
CA PRO A 65 12.22 0.91 23.96
C PRO A 65 13.53 0.36 24.53
N THR A 66 13.46 -0.19 25.74
CA THR A 66 14.54 -0.93 26.40
C THR A 66 15.04 -2.06 25.50
N PRO A 67 16.36 -2.20 25.27
CA PRO A 67 16.89 -3.27 24.43
C PRO A 67 16.60 -4.63 25.09
N THR A 68 15.79 -5.44 24.44
CA THR A 68 15.68 -6.87 24.74
C THR A 68 16.87 -7.58 24.09
N PRO A 69 17.61 -8.46 24.79
CA PRO A 69 18.83 -9.06 24.27
C PRO A 69 18.54 -9.98 23.09
N THR A 70 19.15 -9.66 21.95
CA THR A 70 19.17 -10.46 20.71
C THR A 70 19.90 -11.78 20.95
N THR A 71 19.18 -12.89 20.79
CA THR A 71 19.75 -14.23 20.64
C THR A 71 20.58 -14.28 19.36
N VAL A 72 21.86 -14.56 19.52
CA VAL A 72 22.87 -14.68 18.46
C VAL A 72 22.57 -15.92 17.61
N ILE A 73 22.27 -15.74 16.32
CA ILE A 73 22.32 -16.81 15.32
C ILE A 73 23.69 -16.72 14.64
N PRO A 74 24.57 -17.74 14.76
CA PRO A 74 25.86 -17.75 14.08
C PRO A 74 25.73 -18.41 12.71
N GLY A 75 26.06 -17.70 11.63
CA GLY A 75 26.33 -18.32 10.32
C GLY A 75 25.89 -17.55 9.07
N SER A 76 26.23 -16.27 8.91
CA SER A 76 26.18 -15.62 7.59
C SER A 76 27.46 -14.82 7.33
N ASP A 77 28.16 -15.23 6.28
CA ASP A 77 29.49 -14.76 5.86
C ASP A 77 29.57 -13.24 5.64
N PRO A 78 30.74 -12.61 5.93
CA PRO A 78 30.95 -11.19 5.75
C PRO A 78 31.52 -10.91 4.35
N GLU A 79 30.70 -10.98 3.30
CA GLU A 79 31.04 -10.35 2.03
C GLU A 79 30.38 -8.97 1.96
N SER A 80 31.09 -8.03 2.58
CA SER A 80 30.85 -6.60 2.55
C SER A 80 30.92 -6.07 1.12
N SER A 81 29.77 -5.95 0.45
CA SER A 81 29.64 -5.04 -0.68
C SER A 81 29.57 -3.61 -0.12
N ASN A 82 30.64 -2.85 -0.27
CA ASN A 82 30.59 -1.39 -0.22
C ASN A 82 29.65 -0.89 -1.33
N ILE A 83 28.36 -0.76 -1.04
CA ILE A 83 27.40 -0.17 -1.98
C ILE A 83 27.65 1.33 -2.00
N ASN A 84 28.38 1.79 -3.01
CA ASN A 84 28.40 3.20 -3.37
C ASN A 84 26.98 3.53 -3.84
N LEU A 85 26.16 4.13 -2.96
CA LEU A 85 24.78 4.53 -3.23
C LEU A 85 24.79 5.72 -4.20
N SER A 86 25.01 5.45 -5.49
CA SER A 86 24.80 6.43 -6.55
C SER A 86 23.36 6.36 -7.03
N LEU A 87 22.78 7.52 -7.32
CA LEU A 87 21.45 7.61 -7.93
C LEU A 87 21.41 6.82 -9.25
N PRO A 88 20.33 6.08 -9.56
CA PRO A 88 20.16 5.42 -10.85
C PRO A 88 20.20 6.44 -11.98
N ASP A 89 20.74 6.13 -13.15
CA ASP A 89 20.81 7.07 -14.27
C ASP A 89 19.42 7.56 -14.74
N VAL A 90 19.38 8.77 -15.30
CA VAL A 90 18.14 9.29 -15.93
C VAL A 90 17.92 8.57 -17.25
N ASP A 91 16.72 8.02 -17.44
CA ASP A 91 16.29 7.39 -18.67
C ASP A 91 15.20 8.24 -19.36
N PRO A 92 15.49 8.88 -20.50
CA PRO A 92 14.52 9.72 -21.22
C PRO A 92 13.35 8.93 -21.83
N TYR A 93 13.42 7.59 -21.89
CA TYR A 93 12.32 6.74 -22.34
C TYR A 93 11.30 6.46 -21.23
N LEU A 94 11.60 6.82 -19.98
CA LEU A 94 10.65 6.76 -18.87
C LEU A 94 9.69 7.96 -18.89
N PRO A 95 8.44 7.78 -18.41
CA PRO A 95 7.50 8.88 -18.24
C PRO A 95 8.07 10.00 -17.37
N SER A 96 7.74 11.24 -17.72
CA SER A 96 8.07 12.42 -16.90
C SER A 96 7.32 12.42 -15.57
N GLU A 97 6.15 11.79 -15.53
CA GLU A 97 5.33 11.65 -14.33
C GLU A 97 5.89 10.57 -13.41
N ASN A 98 5.91 10.86 -12.11
CA ASN A 98 6.26 9.87 -11.10
C ASN A 98 5.19 8.76 -11.08
N GLY A 99 5.63 7.51 -10.97
CA GLY A 99 4.75 6.35 -11.13
C GLY A 99 5.15 5.16 -10.27
N LEU A 100 4.18 4.30 -10.00
CA LEU A 100 4.36 3.03 -9.31
C LEU A 100 3.99 1.89 -10.23
N ILE A 101 4.88 0.91 -10.36
CA ILE A 101 4.69 -0.29 -11.16
C ILE A 101 4.85 -1.51 -10.26
N ILE A 102 3.82 -2.35 -10.21
CA ILE A 102 3.82 -3.64 -9.54
C ILE A 102 3.20 -4.67 -10.47
N ASP A 103 4.00 -5.19 -11.40
CA ASP A 103 3.54 -6.04 -12.50
C ASP A 103 2.79 -7.28 -11.99
N LYS A 104 3.24 -7.85 -10.86
CA LYS A 104 2.64 -9.05 -10.24
C LYS A 104 1.14 -8.91 -9.95
N ILE A 105 0.71 -7.71 -9.56
CA ILE A 105 -0.68 -7.43 -9.20
C ILE A 105 -1.38 -6.50 -10.21
N GLY A 106 -0.68 -6.11 -11.27
CA GLY A 106 -1.20 -5.30 -12.37
C GLY A 106 -1.33 -3.80 -12.07
N VAL A 107 -0.65 -3.30 -11.04
CA VAL A 107 -0.62 -1.87 -10.71
C VAL A 107 0.39 -1.17 -11.61
N ARG A 108 -0.03 -0.08 -12.25
CA ARG A 108 0.79 0.80 -13.09
C ARG A 108 0.11 2.16 -13.12
N GLY A 109 0.32 2.95 -12.06
CA GLY A 109 -0.40 4.19 -11.82
C GLY A 109 0.54 5.35 -11.56
N GLN A 110 0.04 6.57 -11.79
CA GLN A 110 0.75 7.80 -11.44
C GLN A 110 0.74 8.00 -9.93
N ILE A 111 1.86 8.46 -9.38
CA ILE A 111 1.95 8.92 -7.99
C ILE A 111 1.62 10.41 -7.96
N HIS A 112 0.65 10.77 -7.15
CA HIS A 112 0.18 12.13 -6.96
C HIS A 112 0.55 12.64 -5.57
N GLU A 113 0.85 13.93 -5.47
CA GLU A 113 1.22 14.61 -4.23
C GLU A 113 0.24 15.72 -3.87
N GLY A 114 0.19 16.05 -2.58
CA GLY A 114 -0.57 17.18 -2.05
C GLY A 114 -1.31 16.82 -0.76
N GLU A 115 -1.96 17.83 -0.18
CA GLU A 115 -2.59 17.75 1.14
C GLU A 115 -4.07 17.33 1.08
N ASP A 116 -4.77 17.58 -0.03
CA ASP A 116 -6.17 17.15 -0.19
C ASP A 116 -6.26 15.66 -0.56
N VAL A 117 -6.14 14.84 0.48
CA VAL A 117 -6.16 13.38 0.40
C VAL A 117 -7.35 12.86 -0.42
N LYS A 118 -8.53 13.48 -0.28
CA LYS A 118 -9.76 13.00 -0.92
C LYS A 118 -9.74 13.24 -2.42
N SER A 119 -9.32 14.41 -2.89
CA SER A 119 -9.21 14.66 -4.33
C SER A 119 -8.06 13.87 -4.95
N ILE A 120 -6.94 13.71 -4.25
CA ILE A 120 -5.79 12.98 -4.76
C ILE A 120 -6.07 11.48 -4.86
N LEU A 121 -6.68 10.86 -3.86
CA LEU A 121 -7.03 9.45 -3.92
C LEU A 121 -8.08 9.15 -5.01
N LYS A 122 -8.81 10.14 -5.54
CA LYS A 122 -9.64 9.97 -6.75
C LYS A 122 -8.82 9.89 -8.03
N MET A 123 -7.62 10.45 -8.05
CA MET A 123 -6.68 10.39 -9.16
C MET A 123 -5.80 9.12 -9.13
N GLY A 124 -5.72 8.44 -7.98
CA GLY A 124 -5.07 7.13 -7.88
C GLY A 124 -4.20 7.00 -6.66
N ILE A 125 -2.89 6.87 -6.89
CA ILE A 125 -1.89 6.59 -5.86
C ILE A 125 -1.44 7.93 -5.27
N TRP A 126 -1.52 8.03 -3.95
CA TRP A 126 -1.12 9.21 -3.19
C TRP A 126 0.19 8.94 -2.46
N ARG A 127 1.16 9.85 -2.59
CA ARG A 127 2.31 9.90 -1.69
C ARG A 127 1.96 10.72 -0.46
N VAL A 128 2.13 10.12 0.72
CA VAL A 128 1.85 10.81 1.98
C VAL A 128 2.85 11.96 2.18
N PRO A 129 2.39 13.20 2.44
CA PRO A 129 3.27 14.34 2.71
C PRO A 129 4.13 14.12 3.95
N ASN A 130 5.26 14.84 4.01
CA ASN A 130 6.23 14.82 5.11
C ASN A 130 6.93 13.48 5.34
N PHE A 131 6.73 12.51 4.44
CA PHE A 131 7.54 11.31 4.27
C PHE A 131 8.55 11.50 3.13
N GLY A 132 9.53 10.60 3.05
CA GLY A 132 10.60 10.71 2.07
C GLY A 132 10.18 10.36 0.65
N THR A 133 11.17 10.45 -0.23
CA THR A 133 11.13 10.10 -1.64
C THR A 133 12.18 9.03 -1.93
N PRO A 134 12.14 8.37 -3.10
CA PRO A 134 13.19 7.43 -3.50
C PRO A 134 14.60 8.03 -3.50
N TYR A 135 14.71 9.35 -3.66
CA TYR A 135 15.97 10.09 -3.63
C TYR A 135 16.57 10.20 -2.24
N ASP A 136 15.73 10.33 -1.20
CA ASP A 136 16.17 10.66 0.16
C ASP A 136 17.03 9.55 0.78
N GLY A 137 16.75 8.28 0.48
CA GLY A 137 17.52 7.14 1.00
C GLY A 137 18.85 6.85 0.27
N ILE A 138 19.14 7.55 -0.83
CA ILE A 138 20.34 7.32 -1.66
C ILE A 138 21.30 8.51 -1.61
N SER A 139 20.82 9.71 -1.29
CA SER A 139 21.67 10.89 -1.33
C SER A 139 22.77 10.85 -0.26
N PRO A 140 24.07 10.92 -0.63
CA PRO A 140 25.17 11.03 0.33
C PRO A 140 25.14 12.35 1.11
N VAL A 141 24.24 13.28 0.76
CA VAL A 141 23.99 14.51 1.50
C VAL A 141 23.01 14.21 2.64
N LYS A 142 23.53 13.56 3.70
CA LYS A 142 22.86 13.52 5.01
C LYS A 142 22.36 14.93 5.37
N GLY A 143 21.05 15.10 5.48
CA GLY A 143 20.45 16.31 6.05
C GLY A 143 19.99 17.40 5.08
N ARG A 144 19.75 17.12 3.79
CA ARG A 144 19.11 18.09 2.89
C ARG A 144 17.70 17.70 2.47
N ASN A 145 16.88 17.27 3.42
CA ASN A 145 15.44 17.42 3.27
C ASN A 145 15.07 18.77 3.91
N PRO A 146 14.84 19.86 3.14
CA PRO A 146 14.62 21.20 3.70
C PRO A 146 13.36 21.33 4.56
N ARG A 147 12.54 20.27 4.67
CA ARG A 147 11.37 20.16 5.56
C ARG A 147 11.62 19.40 6.86
N SER A 148 12.80 18.79 7.06
CA SER A 148 13.11 18.10 8.31
C SER A 148 13.70 19.09 9.32
N GLU A 149 12.84 19.86 10.00
CA GLU A 149 13.24 20.74 11.12
C GLU A 149 13.88 19.98 12.30
N SER A 150 13.82 18.64 12.29
CA SER A 150 14.37 17.79 13.36
C SER A 150 15.78 17.25 13.09
N GLY A 151 16.33 17.41 11.88
CA GLY A 151 17.61 16.81 11.51
C GLY A 151 17.59 15.27 11.52
N GLU A 152 18.38 14.67 10.64
CA GLU A 152 18.86 13.28 10.77
C GLU A 152 17.93 12.07 10.50
N ARG A 153 16.75 12.18 9.88
CA ARG A 153 16.03 10.98 9.44
C ARG A 153 15.78 10.94 7.93
N ASP A 154 16.36 9.92 7.30
CA ASP A 154 15.92 9.40 6.01
C ASP A 154 14.54 8.77 6.26
N LEU A 155 13.50 9.51 5.92
CA LEU A 155 12.13 9.05 6.12
C LEU A 155 11.76 8.08 4.98
N PRO A 156 11.04 6.98 5.26
CA PRO A 156 10.59 6.10 4.21
C PRO A 156 9.59 6.85 3.32
N MET A 157 9.46 6.43 2.07
CA MET A 157 8.35 6.85 1.23
C MET A 157 7.11 6.02 1.57
N ILE A 158 5.97 6.68 1.84
CA ILE A 158 4.69 6.01 2.04
C ILE A 158 3.76 6.32 0.87
N LEU A 159 3.30 5.25 0.21
CA LEU A 159 2.30 5.31 -0.86
C LEU A 159 1.00 4.67 -0.39
N ALA A 160 -0.12 5.34 -0.66
CA ALA A 160 -1.45 4.87 -0.34
C ALA A 160 -2.38 4.97 -1.54
N ALA A 161 -3.28 4.00 -1.69
CA ALA A 161 -4.33 4.03 -2.69
C ALA A 161 -5.56 3.29 -2.17
N HIS A 162 -6.71 3.54 -2.80
CA HIS A 162 -7.92 2.79 -2.47
C HIS A 162 -7.77 1.31 -2.83
N ARG A 163 -8.32 0.43 -2.00
CA ARG A 163 -8.46 -0.99 -2.37
C ARG A 163 -9.50 -1.17 -3.48
N TRP A 164 -10.69 -0.61 -3.29
CA TRP A 164 -11.85 -0.82 -4.19
C TRP A 164 -12.11 0.35 -5.14
N GLY A 165 -11.55 1.52 -4.85
CA GLY A 165 -11.70 2.73 -5.64
C GLY A 165 -13.07 3.38 -5.50
N TYR A 166 -13.39 4.25 -6.46
CA TYR A 166 -14.68 4.93 -6.55
C TYR A 166 -15.60 4.28 -7.58
N LEU A 167 -16.90 4.59 -7.52
CA LEU A 167 -17.90 4.05 -8.45
C LEU A 167 -17.71 4.59 -9.87
N GLU A 168 -17.28 5.85 -9.98
CA GLU A 168 -16.98 6.53 -11.24
C GLU A 168 -15.74 5.98 -11.96
N TRP A 169 -14.91 5.18 -11.28
CA TRP A 169 -13.73 4.59 -11.90
C TRP A 169 -14.10 3.49 -12.89
N SER A 170 -13.51 3.58 -14.08
CA SER A 170 -13.54 2.49 -15.04
C SER A 170 -12.80 1.26 -14.50
N ALA A 171 -13.15 0.08 -15.01
CA ALA A 171 -12.50 -1.17 -14.58
C ALA A 171 -10.98 -1.17 -14.84
N SER A 172 -10.55 -0.59 -15.96
CA SER A 172 -9.15 -0.44 -16.32
C SER A 172 -8.42 0.51 -15.37
N PHE A 173 -9.00 1.67 -15.10
CA PHE A 173 -8.43 2.62 -14.15
C PHE A 173 -8.30 2.02 -12.75
N ARG A 174 -9.33 1.31 -12.27
CA ARG A 174 -9.31 0.62 -10.97
C ARG A 174 -8.20 -0.42 -10.92
N LYS A 175 -8.05 -1.24 -11.97
CA LYS A 175 -6.99 -2.27 -12.03
C LYS A 175 -5.59 -1.65 -11.92
N LEU A 176 -5.36 -0.52 -12.58
CA LEU A 176 -4.04 0.10 -12.67
C LEU A 176 -3.67 0.96 -11.46
N ASN A 177 -4.66 1.59 -10.80
CA ASN A 177 -4.42 2.61 -9.77
C ASN A 177 -4.88 2.22 -8.36
N SER A 178 -5.60 1.11 -8.21
CA SER A 178 -6.09 0.65 -6.90
C SER A 178 -5.20 -0.44 -6.31
N PHE A 179 -5.12 -0.48 -4.98
CA PHE A 179 -4.40 -1.53 -4.24
C PHE A 179 -5.31 -2.73 -3.95
N TYR A 180 -6.19 -3.07 -4.90
CA TYR A 180 -7.17 -4.15 -4.75
C TYR A 180 -6.51 -5.49 -4.40
N ASN A 181 -5.45 -5.80 -5.13
CA ASN A 181 -4.70 -7.05 -5.08
C ASN A 181 -3.43 -6.95 -4.22
N LEU A 182 -3.22 -5.86 -3.47
CA LEU A 182 -2.03 -5.69 -2.63
C LEU A 182 -1.80 -6.89 -1.66
N PRO A 183 -2.83 -7.51 -1.05
CA PRO A 183 -2.64 -8.70 -0.21
C PRO A 183 -2.12 -9.96 -0.93
N GLN A 184 -1.99 -9.93 -2.26
CA GLN A 184 -1.43 -11.03 -3.04
C GLN A 184 0.09 -10.92 -3.21
N LEU A 185 0.69 -9.76 -2.87
CA LEU A 185 2.14 -9.60 -2.84
C LEU A 185 2.76 -10.44 -1.74
N LYS A 186 3.95 -10.95 -2.01
CA LYS A 186 4.72 -11.79 -1.10
C LYS A 186 6.11 -11.21 -0.90
N VAL A 187 6.72 -11.57 0.22
CA VAL A 187 8.14 -11.29 0.46
C VAL A 187 8.98 -11.82 -0.71
N GLY A 188 9.86 -10.97 -1.24
CA GLY A 188 10.68 -11.21 -2.41
C GLY A 188 10.10 -10.67 -3.74
N ASP A 189 8.82 -10.30 -3.80
CA ASP A 189 8.25 -9.67 -5.01
C ASP A 189 8.90 -8.29 -5.25
N THR A 190 9.03 -7.93 -6.52
CA THR A 190 9.62 -6.66 -6.96
C THR A 190 8.56 -5.57 -7.14
N ILE A 191 8.89 -4.36 -6.69
CA ILE A 191 8.14 -3.12 -6.89
C ILE A 191 9.07 -2.14 -7.60
N LYS A 192 8.58 -1.43 -8.61
CA LYS A 192 9.33 -0.38 -9.30
C LYS A 192 8.67 0.96 -9.08
N VAL A 193 9.48 1.97 -8.80
CA VAL A 193 9.05 3.36 -8.70
C VAL A 193 9.77 4.14 -9.78
N ILE A 194 9.02 4.83 -10.61
CA ILE A 194 9.56 5.81 -11.55
C ILE A 194 9.51 7.15 -10.83
N TRP A 195 10.66 7.79 -10.65
CA TRP A 195 10.77 9.09 -9.99
C TRP A 195 11.73 9.98 -10.76
N GLU A 196 11.25 11.11 -11.27
CA GLU A 196 12.05 12.05 -12.07
C GLU A 196 12.81 11.35 -13.22
N GLN A 197 12.12 10.48 -13.96
CA GLN A 197 12.69 9.67 -15.05
C GLN A 197 13.85 8.75 -14.63
N ARG A 198 13.86 8.29 -13.38
CA ARG A 198 14.75 7.24 -12.88
C ARG A 198 13.92 6.06 -12.39
N GLU A 199 14.36 4.85 -12.67
CA GLU A 199 13.74 3.62 -12.17
C GLU A 199 14.43 3.18 -10.87
N TYR A 200 13.63 3.04 -9.82
CA TYR A 200 14.06 2.50 -8.52
C TYR A 200 13.40 1.14 -8.32
N GLU A 201 14.20 0.12 -8.08
CA GLU A 201 13.71 -1.24 -7.82
C GLU A 201 13.77 -1.56 -6.33
N TYR A 202 12.63 -1.98 -5.78
CA TYR A 202 12.46 -2.39 -4.39
C TYR A 202 12.04 -3.86 -4.33
N LYS A 203 12.40 -4.53 -3.23
CA LYS A 203 11.90 -5.87 -2.91
C LYS A 203 11.06 -5.81 -1.64
N VAL A 204 9.91 -6.49 -1.68
CA VAL A 204 9.07 -6.66 -0.49
C VAL A 204 9.85 -7.48 0.53
N TYR A 205 10.16 -6.93 1.70
CA TYR A 205 10.82 -7.67 2.78
C TYR A 205 9.84 -8.13 3.86
N SER A 206 8.72 -7.42 4.04
CA SER A 206 7.68 -7.72 5.02
C SER A 206 6.29 -7.37 4.47
N THR A 207 5.26 -7.96 5.08
CA THR A 207 3.86 -7.65 4.79
C THR A 207 3.07 -7.66 6.08
N GLU A 208 2.23 -6.66 6.30
CA GLU A 208 1.35 -6.59 7.47
C GLU A 208 -0.09 -6.22 7.08
N THR A 209 -1.03 -6.50 7.97
CA THR A 209 -2.43 -6.05 7.86
C THR A 209 -2.83 -5.44 9.19
N GLY A 210 -3.20 -4.16 9.16
CA GLY A 210 -3.57 -3.41 10.35
C GLY A 210 -4.26 -2.10 9.99
N THR A 211 -4.64 -1.35 11.03
CA THR A 211 -5.20 0.00 10.91
C THR A 211 -4.12 1.09 11.08
N GLN A 212 -2.90 0.69 11.42
CA GLN A 212 -1.75 1.53 11.69
C GLN A 212 -0.51 0.91 11.06
N ILE A 213 0.44 1.75 10.66
CA ILE A 213 1.75 1.34 10.16
C ILE A 213 2.64 1.10 11.37
N THR A 214 3.29 -0.07 11.42
CA THR A 214 4.13 -0.44 12.57
C THR A 214 5.63 -0.33 12.29
N ASP A 215 6.03 -0.33 11.01
CA ASP A 215 7.42 -0.18 10.60
C ASP A 215 7.65 1.12 9.81
N TYR A 216 8.51 1.99 10.37
CA TYR A 216 8.93 3.26 9.76
C TYR A 216 10.43 3.28 9.43
N ASN A 217 11.11 2.12 9.53
CA ASN A 217 12.55 1.99 9.27
C ASN A 217 12.83 1.22 7.96
N ALA A 218 11.81 1.10 7.10
CA ALA A 218 11.83 0.39 5.83
C ALA A 218 12.78 1.02 4.81
#